data_AF-A0A7S1MHD4-F1
#
_entry.id   AF-A0A7S1MHD4-F1
#
_cell.length_a   1.000
_cell.length_b   1.000
_cell.length_c   1.000
_cell.angle_alpha   90.00
_cell.angle_beta   90.00
_cell.angle_gamma   90.00
#
_symmetry.space_group_name_H-M   'P 1'
#
loop_
_entity.id
_entity.type
_entity.pdbx_description
1 polymer ?
#
loop_
_entity_poly.entity_id
_entity_poly.type
_entity_poly.pdbx_seq_one_letter_code
_entity_poly.pdbx_strand_id
1 'polypeptide(L)'
;NGVIYFTCHELRGTLLYFSTDMGRTWRWNPDGSNYVNGTNECSITAIPNQAPGMAALLMNCRTSVLQRRNVVWDVSRVGFSPVPRGAADYPLMVADFSPRELIDPICQGSVVSLGNVVYHSNAASQRAREKLTVKKSMDGGWSWDAGMLIHTGASGYSQLVAWEAPRAGGQWLGVFAEVDGYLGFAKWRAAEERSSAPGPGVLAEVARGLGLAAQLLRERPSASFNA
;
A
#
# COMPACT_ATOMS: atom_id res chain seq x y z
N ASN A 1 2.48 16.62 2.30
CA ASN A 1 2.89 17.58 1.26
C ASN A 1 1.71 18.12 0.44
N GLY A 2 0.45 17.78 0.72
CA GLY A 2 -0.72 18.32 -0.03
C GLY A 2 -0.89 17.74 -1.44
N VAL A 3 -0.04 16.78 -1.84
CA VAL A 3 -0.17 16.05 -3.10
C VAL A 3 -1.27 15.01 -2.96
N ILE A 4 -2.14 14.94 -3.96
CA ILE A 4 -3.22 13.95 -4.04
C ILE A 4 -2.72 12.82 -4.94
N TYR A 5 -2.84 11.58 -4.49
CA TYR A 5 -2.51 10.39 -5.28
C TYR A 5 -3.76 9.57 -5.51
N PHE A 6 -3.79 8.86 -6.63
CA PHE A 6 -4.90 7.99 -6.97
C PHE A 6 -4.44 6.86 -7.91
N THR A 7 -5.18 5.77 -7.93
CA THR A 7 -4.91 4.60 -8.80
C THR A 7 -6.02 4.41 -9.82
N CYS A 8 -5.66 4.09 -11.05
CA CYS A 8 -6.61 3.74 -12.11
C CYS A 8 -6.21 2.38 -12.68
N HIS A 9 -7.16 1.44 -12.76
CA HIS A 9 -6.91 0.17 -13.44
C HIS A 9 -7.19 0.32 -14.94
N GLU A 10 -6.37 -0.31 -15.74
CA GLU A 10 -6.56 -0.51 -17.17
C GLU A 10 -6.62 -2.01 -17.48
N LEU A 11 -6.75 -2.36 -18.77
CA LEU A 11 -6.94 -3.75 -19.24
C LEU A 11 -5.95 -4.78 -18.67
N ARG A 12 -4.70 -4.39 -18.37
CA ARG A 12 -3.64 -5.33 -17.95
C ARG A 12 -2.90 -4.92 -16.68
N GLY A 13 -3.26 -3.82 -16.04
CA GLY A 13 -2.45 -3.25 -14.96
C GLY A 13 -3.05 -2.01 -14.35
N THR A 14 -2.31 -1.40 -13.44
CA THR A 14 -2.76 -0.21 -12.71
C THR A 14 -1.73 0.90 -12.78
N LEU A 15 -2.21 2.11 -13.00
CA LEU A 15 -1.44 3.34 -13.04
C LEU A 15 -1.58 4.10 -11.72
N LEU A 16 -0.46 4.53 -11.12
CA LEU A 16 -0.45 5.54 -10.06
C LEU A 16 -0.37 6.94 -10.69
N TYR A 17 -1.37 7.77 -10.49
CA TYR A 17 -1.39 9.15 -10.96
C TYR A 17 -1.63 10.12 -9.80
N PHE A 18 -1.26 11.38 -9.97
CA PHE A 18 -1.23 12.33 -8.87
C PHE A 18 -1.49 13.77 -9.30
N SER A 19 -1.88 14.59 -8.34
CA SER A 19 -2.11 16.02 -8.50
C SER A 19 -1.33 16.80 -7.46
N THR A 20 -0.62 17.83 -7.92
CA THR A 20 0.21 18.73 -7.11
C THR A 20 -0.39 20.14 -7.03
N ASP A 21 -1.67 20.29 -7.38
CA ASP A 21 -2.39 21.57 -7.48
C ASP A 21 -3.86 21.48 -7.01
N MET A 22 -4.11 20.65 -6.00
CA MET A 22 -5.43 20.41 -5.39
C MET A 22 -6.46 19.82 -6.37
N GLY A 23 -6.02 18.94 -7.27
CA GLY A 23 -6.89 18.21 -8.19
C GLY A 23 -7.27 18.99 -9.45
N ARG A 24 -6.64 20.14 -9.73
CA ARG A 24 -6.90 20.91 -10.95
C ARG A 24 -6.30 20.23 -12.18
N THR A 25 -5.09 19.67 -12.03
CA THR A 25 -4.43 18.86 -13.06
C THR A 25 -3.94 17.54 -12.47
N TRP A 26 -3.86 16.53 -13.32
CA TRP A 26 -3.38 15.19 -12.98
C TRP A 26 -2.20 14.81 -13.86
N ARG A 27 -1.25 14.11 -13.26
CA ARG A 27 0.03 13.73 -13.87
C ARG A 27 0.31 12.26 -13.63
N TRP A 28 1.08 11.69 -14.54
CA TRP A 28 1.61 10.33 -14.50
C TRP A 28 3.06 10.37 -14.98
N ASN A 29 3.82 9.31 -14.75
CA ASN A 29 5.22 9.28 -15.16
C ASN A 29 5.31 9.21 -16.70
N PRO A 30 5.97 10.17 -17.37
CA PRO A 30 5.99 10.24 -18.83
C PRO A 30 6.67 9.02 -19.49
N ASP A 31 7.53 8.31 -18.76
CA ASP A 31 8.21 7.09 -19.20
C ASP A 31 7.40 5.81 -18.95
N GLY A 32 6.21 5.92 -18.35
CA GLY A 32 5.34 4.78 -18.01
C GLY A 32 5.78 3.98 -16.78
N SER A 33 6.80 4.42 -16.04
CA SER A 33 7.34 3.71 -14.86
C SER A 33 6.37 3.61 -13.67
N ASN A 34 5.23 4.31 -13.75
CA ASN A 34 4.15 4.27 -12.77
C ASN A 34 3.03 3.27 -13.12
N TYR A 35 3.20 2.46 -14.17
CA TYR A 35 2.29 1.40 -14.55
C TYR A 35 2.74 0.03 -14.00
N VAL A 36 1.84 -0.68 -13.33
CA VAL A 36 2.12 -1.99 -12.73
C VAL A 36 1.31 -3.07 -13.44
N ASN A 37 1.98 -3.85 -14.29
CA ASN A 37 1.34 -4.94 -15.05
C ASN A 37 0.90 -6.10 -14.14
N GLY A 38 -0.16 -6.82 -14.53
CA GLY A 38 -0.71 -7.96 -13.77
C GLY A 38 -1.48 -7.56 -12.51
N THR A 39 -1.89 -6.30 -12.42
CA THR A 39 -2.75 -5.78 -11.34
C THR A 39 -4.07 -5.25 -11.90
N ASN A 40 -5.06 -5.07 -11.02
CA ASN A 40 -6.34 -4.45 -11.33
C ASN A 40 -6.71 -3.50 -10.17
N GLU A 41 -7.90 -3.56 -9.59
CA GLU A 41 -8.36 -2.70 -8.49
C GLU A 41 -7.35 -2.61 -7.35
N CYS A 42 -6.83 -1.40 -7.11
CA CYS A 42 -5.89 -1.13 -6.03
C CYS A 42 -6.42 -0.06 -5.08
N SER A 43 -5.96 -0.13 -3.83
CA SER A 43 -6.10 0.92 -2.82
C SER A 43 -4.72 1.40 -2.39
N ILE A 44 -4.61 2.66 -2.00
CA ILE A 44 -3.34 3.27 -1.58
C ILE A 44 -3.43 3.89 -0.18
N THR A 45 -2.33 3.86 0.55
CA THR A 45 -2.18 4.59 1.81
C THR A 45 -0.73 5.04 2.01
N ALA A 46 -0.51 6.09 2.79
CA ALA A 46 0.84 6.49 3.18
C ALA A 46 1.46 5.45 4.12
N ILE A 47 2.71 5.06 3.90
CA ILE A 47 3.44 4.24 4.86
C ILE A 47 3.93 5.15 5.98
N PRO A 48 3.52 4.94 7.24
CA PRO A 48 3.94 5.79 8.35
C PRO A 48 5.43 5.60 8.69
N ASN A 49 5.95 6.39 9.63
CA ASN A 49 7.30 6.26 10.20
C ASN A 49 8.46 6.25 9.19
N GLN A 50 8.38 7.05 8.13
CA GLN A 50 9.54 7.26 7.27
C GLN A 50 10.55 8.20 7.95
N ALA A 51 11.83 8.07 7.62
CA ALA A 51 12.86 8.98 8.09
C ALA A 51 12.54 10.44 7.69
N PRO A 52 13.06 11.45 8.42
CA PRO A 52 12.83 12.85 8.05
C PRO A 52 13.17 13.15 6.59
N GLY A 53 12.25 13.80 5.89
CA GLY A 53 12.38 14.10 4.45
C GLY A 53 12.02 12.95 3.52
N MET A 54 11.65 11.78 4.03
CA MET A 54 11.17 10.65 3.25
C MET A 54 9.65 10.51 3.33
N ALA A 55 9.03 10.04 2.25
CA ALA A 55 7.61 9.73 2.18
C ALA A 55 7.39 8.55 1.23
N ALA A 56 6.56 7.59 1.63
CA ALA A 56 6.23 6.43 0.83
C ALA A 56 4.72 6.16 0.80
N LEU A 57 4.25 5.54 -0.28
CA LEU A 57 2.91 4.99 -0.39
C LEU A 57 2.98 3.48 -0.51
N LEU A 58 2.07 2.79 0.17
CA LEU A 58 1.74 1.40 -0.11
C LEU A 58 0.55 1.40 -1.08
N MET A 59 0.69 0.69 -2.19
CA MET A 59 -0.39 0.36 -3.12
C MET A 59 -0.65 -1.14 -3.04
N ASN A 60 -1.84 -1.52 -2.58
CA ASN A 60 -2.27 -2.91 -2.49
C ASN A 60 -3.30 -3.21 -3.59
N CYS A 61 -3.05 -4.26 -4.36
CA CYS A 61 -3.75 -4.53 -5.61
C CYS A 61 -4.38 -5.91 -5.66
N ARG A 62 -5.56 -5.96 -6.28
CA ARG A 62 -6.16 -7.17 -6.84
C ARG A 62 -5.27 -7.69 -7.96
N THR A 63 -5.16 -9.01 -8.04
CA THR A 63 -4.44 -9.70 -9.12
C THR A 63 -5.35 -10.75 -9.77
N SER A 64 -4.87 -11.43 -10.81
CA SER A 64 -5.54 -12.59 -11.40
C SER A 64 -5.22 -13.92 -10.69
N VAL A 65 -4.45 -13.87 -9.60
CA VAL A 65 -4.13 -15.02 -8.76
C VAL A 65 -4.81 -14.86 -7.39
N LEU A 66 -4.86 -15.94 -6.60
CA LEU A 66 -5.59 -15.98 -5.34
C LEU A 66 -4.82 -15.30 -4.17
N GLN A 67 -4.20 -14.16 -4.46
CA GLN A 67 -3.32 -13.42 -3.57
C GLN A 67 -3.22 -11.93 -3.97
N ARG A 68 -3.09 -11.04 -2.97
CA ARG A 68 -2.86 -9.60 -3.16
C ARG A 68 -1.40 -9.30 -3.52
N ARG A 69 -1.19 -8.17 -4.20
CA ARG A 69 0.14 -7.64 -4.52
C ARG A 69 0.34 -6.28 -3.87
N ASN A 70 1.48 -6.07 -3.24
CA ASN A 70 1.91 -4.81 -2.64
C ASN A 70 2.99 -4.17 -3.51
N VAL A 71 2.82 -2.89 -3.79
CA VAL A 71 3.80 -2.04 -4.46
C VAL A 71 4.11 -0.86 -3.56
N VAL A 72 5.38 -0.58 -3.35
CA VAL A 72 5.83 0.58 -2.56
C VAL A 72 6.35 1.64 -3.50
N TRP A 73 5.83 2.85 -3.33
CA TRP A 73 6.24 4.04 -4.07
C TRP A 73 7.00 4.99 -3.15
N ASP A 74 8.23 5.35 -3.52
CA ASP A 74 8.91 6.52 -2.98
C ASP A 74 8.32 7.78 -3.62
N VAL A 75 7.75 8.64 -2.78
CA VAL A 75 7.15 9.91 -3.18
C VAL A 75 7.81 11.10 -2.48
N SER A 76 8.99 10.89 -1.90
CA SER A 76 9.73 11.88 -1.11
C SER A 76 10.01 13.17 -1.88
N ARG A 77 10.22 13.05 -3.19
CA ARG A 77 10.57 14.18 -4.07
C ARG A 77 9.38 14.81 -4.79
N VAL A 78 8.19 14.22 -4.68
CA VAL A 78 6.97 14.76 -5.28
C VAL A 78 6.47 15.92 -4.42
N GLY A 79 6.74 17.14 -4.87
CA GLY A 79 6.37 18.38 -4.18
C GLY A 79 5.07 18.99 -4.72
N PHE A 80 4.34 19.70 -3.87
CA PHE A 80 3.22 20.53 -4.30
C PHE A 80 3.73 21.70 -5.15
N SER A 81 3.49 21.65 -6.46
CA SER A 81 3.89 22.67 -7.41
C SER A 81 3.05 22.58 -8.68
N PRO A 82 2.57 23.72 -9.22
CA PRO A 82 1.84 23.74 -10.48
C PRO A 82 2.76 23.50 -11.69
N VAL A 83 4.09 23.54 -11.55
CA VAL A 83 5.04 23.38 -12.67
C VAL A 83 6.00 22.22 -12.38
N PRO A 84 6.13 21.23 -13.30
CA PRO A 84 7.18 20.20 -13.20
C PRO A 84 8.58 20.83 -13.32
N ARG A 85 9.50 20.45 -12.45
CA ARG A 85 10.91 20.84 -12.42
C ARG A 85 11.87 19.74 -12.93
N GLY A 86 11.36 18.56 -13.27
CA GLY A 86 12.11 17.49 -13.93
C GLY A 86 11.68 16.08 -13.51
N ALA A 87 12.51 15.08 -13.80
CA ALA A 87 12.26 13.67 -13.45
C ALA A 87 12.14 13.42 -11.92
N ALA A 88 12.69 14.32 -11.09
CA ALA A 88 12.59 14.23 -9.64
C ALA A 88 11.19 14.55 -9.08
N ASP A 89 10.22 14.96 -9.92
CA ASP A 89 8.85 15.27 -9.46
C ASP A 89 7.86 14.10 -9.64
N TYR A 90 8.34 12.88 -9.88
CA TYR A 90 7.51 11.69 -10.13
C TYR A 90 7.70 10.59 -9.07
N PRO A 91 6.64 9.83 -8.72
CA PRO A 91 6.76 8.64 -7.88
C PRO A 91 7.73 7.60 -8.46
N LEU A 92 8.53 6.98 -7.60
CA LEU A 92 9.44 5.89 -7.97
C LEU A 92 8.97 4.58 -7.33
N MET A 93 8.78 3.53 -8.14
CA MET A 93 8.52 2.19 -7.61
C MET A 93 9.81 1.63 -6.99
N VAL A 94 9.77 1.29 -5.71
CA VAL A 94 10.95 0.82 -4.96
C VAL A 94 10.80 -0.60 -4.41
N ALA A 95 9.58 -1.14 -4.36
CA ALA A 95 9.34 -2.54 -4.05
C ALA A 95 8.05 -3.03 -4.72
N ASP A 96 8.02 -4.32 -5.04
CA ASP A 96 6.90 -4.99 -5.69
C ASP A 96 6.90 -6.48 -5.29
N PHE A 97 5.91 -6.91 -4.51
CA PHE A 97 5.90 -8.23 -3.88
C PHE A 97 4.48 -8.69 -3.51
N SER A 98 4.31 -9.98 -3.19
CA SER A 98 3.02 -10.56 -2.80
C SER A 98 3.12 -11.17 -1.38
N PRO A 99 2.56 -10.51 -0.35
CA PRO A 99 2.59 -11.05 1.02
C PRO A 99 1.77 -12.34 1.11
N ARG A 100 2.35 -13.41 1.67
CA ARG A 100 1.70 -14.73 1.80
C ARG A 100 0.41 -14.67 2.64
N GLU A 101 0.33 -13.73 3.55
CA GLU A 101 -0.78 -13.58 4.50
C GLU A 101 -2.02 -12.88 3.89
N LEU A 102 -1.87 -12.26 2.71
CA LEU A 102 -2.94 -11.58 2.00
C LEU A 102 -3.48 -12.42 0.84
N ILE A 103 -4.17 -13.51 1.19
CA ILE A 103 -4.97 -14.30 0.23
C ILE A 103 -6.20 -13.52 -0.23
N ASP A 104 -6.67 -13.78 -1.45
CA ASP A 104 -7.79 -13.04 -2.05
C ASP A 104 -8.56 -13.87 -3.08
N PRO A 105 -9.89 -13.71 -3.22
CA PRO A 105 -10.70 -14.45 -4.20
C PRO A 105 -10.85 -13.64 -5.49
N ILE A 106 -9.84 -12.83 -5.86
CA ILE A 106 -9.86 -11.96 -7.05
C ILE A 106 -10.96 -10.88 -6.89
N CYS A 107 -10.88 -10.12 -5.80
CA CYS A 107 -11.85 -9.09 -5.40
C CYS A 107 -11.15 -7.77 -5.06
N GLN A 108 -11.91 -6.68 -4.95
CA GLN A 108 -11.38 -5.44 -4.41
C GLN A 108 -11.06 -5.60 -2.91
N GLY A 109 -10.07 -4.84 -2.45
CA GLY A 109 -9.71 -4.68 -1.04
C GLY A 109 -9.23 -3.26 -0.78
N SER A 110 -9.15 -2.87 0.48
CA SER A 110 -8.82 -1.51 0.92
C SER A 110 -7.60 -1.51 1.84
N VAL A 111 -6.84 -0.41 1.80
CA VAL A 111 -5.77 -0.13 2.78
C VAL A 111 -5.93 1.26 3.36
N VAL A 112 -5.65 1.40 4.66
CA VAL A 112 -5.59 2.70 5.34
C VAL A 112 -4.49 2.64 6.40
N SER A 113 -3.86 3.78 6.68
CA SER A 113 -2.89 3.91 7.77
C SER A 113 -3.50 4.69 8.92
N LEU A 114 -3.19 4.26 10.14
CA LEU A 114 -3.61 4.93 11.37
C LEU A 114 -2.49 4.81 12.40
N GLY A 115 -1.99 5.97 12.84
CA GLY A 115 -0.74 6.03 13.60
C GLY A 115 0.40 5.38 12.82
N ASN A 116 1.00 4.34 13.42
CA ASN A 116 2.17 3.64 12.90
C ASN A 116 1.83 2.32 12.20
N VAL A 117 0.55 2.07 11.97
CA VAL A 117 0.03 0.77 11.52
C VAL A 117 -0.64 0.93 10.18
N VAL A 118 -0.41 -0.03 9.28
CA VAL A 118 -1.16 -0.17 8.03
C VAL A 118 -2.21 -1.25 8.22
N TYR A 119 -3.45 -0.96 7.86
CA TYR A 119 -4.57 -1.89 7.89
C TYR A 119 -4.99 -2.26 6.47
N HIS A 120 -5.44 -3.49 6.28
CA HIS A 120 -5.96 -4.01 5.03
C HIS A 120 -7.28 -4.74 5.25
N SER A 121 -8.29 -4.47 4.43
CA SER A 121 -9.54 -5.24 4.41
C SER A 121 -9.74 -5.94 3.07
N ASN A 122 -10.12 -7.20 3.11
CA ASN A 122 -10.65 -7.93 1.95
C ASN A 122 -11.49 -9.13 2.39
N ALA A 123 -12.13 -9.78 1.42
CA ALA A 123 -12.66 -11.13 1.58
C ALA A 123 -11.48 -12.11 1.68
N ALA A 124 -11.11 -12.54 2.89
CA ALA A 124 -9.89 -13.33 3.11
C ALA A 124 -10.11 -14.83 2.85
N SER A 125 -10.37 -15.18 1.60
CA SER A 125 -10.58 -16.55 1.12
C SER A 125 -9.98 -16.74 -0.26
N GLN A 126 -9.57 -17.97 -0.57
CA GLN A 126 -9.13 -18.36 -1.91
C GLN A 126 -10.23 -19.09 -2.70
N ARG A 127 -11.43 -19.24 -2.11
CA ARG A 127 -12.53 -20.02 -2.69
C ARG A 127 -13.66 -19.16 -3.21
N ALA A 128 -14.07 -18.17 -2.43
CA ALA A 128 -15.22 -17.32 -2.73
C ALA A 128 -15.05 -15.94 -2.07
N ARG A 129 -15.93 -15.01 -2.45
CA ARG A 129 -16.10 -13.71 -1.78
C ARG A 129 -16.79 -13.90 -0.43
N GLU A 130 -15.99 -14.24 0.57
CA GLU A 130 -16.42 -14.54 1.94
C GLU A 130 -15.35 -14.14 2.96
N LYS A 131 -15.71 -14.15 4.24
CA LYS A 131 -14.79 -13.90 5.37
C LYS A 131 -14.13 -12.52 5.31
N LEU A 132 -14.94 -11.46 5.32
CA LEU A 132 -14.43 -10.08 5.43
C LEU A 132 -13.53 -9.98 6.66
N THR A 133 -12.25 -9.75 6.43
CA THR A 133 -11.22 -9.75 7.47
C THR A 133 -10.41 -8.48 7.37
N VAL A 134 -10.08 -7.90 8.51
CA VAL A 134 -9.15 -6.78 8.61
C VAL A 134 -7.84 -7.24 9.22
N LYS A 135 -6.75 -7.08 8.49
CA LYS A 135 -5.38 -7.41 8.92
C LYS A 135 -4.59 -6.15 9.19
N LYS A 136 -3.59 -6.23 10.07
CA LYS A 136 -2.65 -5.13 10.33
C LYS A 136 -1.22 -5.52 9.98
N SER A 137 -0.44 -4.52 9.60
CA SER A 137 0.99 -4.59 9.35
C SER A 137 1.71 -3.49 10.14
N MET A 138 2.78 -3.88 10.83
CA MET A 138 3.65 -2.99 11.61
C MET A 138 4.96 -2.65 10.88
N ASP A 139 5.19 -3.29 9.73
CA ASP A 139 6.40 -3.17 8.90
C ASP A 139 6.11 -2.51 7.55
N GLY A 140 5.03 -1.74 7.44
CA GLY A 140 4.70 -1.00 6.22
C GLY A 140 4.20 -1.87 5.07
N GLY A 141 3.70 -3.08 5.38
CA GLY A 141 3.01 -3.97 4.44
C GLY A 141 3.80 -5.21 4.05
N TRP A 142 4.98 -5.46 4.62
CA TRP A 142 5.79 -6.65 4.33
C TRP A 142 5.18 -7.92 4.91
N SER A 143 4.71 -7.85 6.15
CA SER A 143 4.01 -8.94 6.83
C SER A 143 2.70 -8.45 7.46
N TRP A 144 1.77 -9.39 7.62
CA TRP A 144 0.42 -9.12 8.14
C TRP A 144 0.06 -10.13 9.19
N ASP A 145 -0.72 -9.71 10.19
CA ASP A 145 -1.16 -10.60 11.26
C ASP A 145 -2.29 -11.57 10.82
N ALA A 146 -2.76 -12.37 11.77
CA ALA A 146 -3.86 -13.31 11.54
C ALA A 146 -5.15 -12.60 11.07
N GLY A 147 -5.35 -11.36 11.51
CA GLY A 147 -6.50 -10.53 11.19
C GLY A 147 -7.70 -10.72 12.12
N MET A 148 -8.58 -9.74 12.10
CA MET A 148 -9.87 -9.73 12.79
C MET A 148 -10.99 -10.02 11.78
N LEU A 149 -11.73 -11.10 12.01
CA LEU A 149 -12.89 -11.44 11.21
C LEU A 149 -14.05 -10.47 11.52
N ILE A 150 -14.49 -9.74 10.51
CA ILE A 150 -15.61 -8.78 10.61
C ILE A 150 -16.92 -9.46 10.26
N HIS A 151 -16.92 -10.28 9.21
CA HIS A 151 -18.10 -10.97 8.72
C HIS A 151 -17.73 -12.37 8.23
N THR A 152 -18.43 -13.41 8.69
CA THR A 152 -18.16 -14.81 8.32
C THR A 152 -18.72 -15.18 6.96
N GLY A 153 -19.82 -14.54 6.54
CA GLY A 153 -20.61 -14.89 5.36
C GLY A 153 -20.09 -14.29 4.05
N ALA A 154 -21.00 -14.10 3.10
CA ALA A 154 -20.67 -13.55 1.80
C ALA A 154 -20.23 -12.09 1.96
N SER A 155 -19.08 -11.75 1.38
CA SER A 155 -18.50 -10.41 1.48
C SER A 155 -17.71 -10.05 0.24
N GLY A 156 -18.02 -8.89 -0.35
CA GLY A 156 -17.41 -8.39 -1.58
C GLY A 156 -16.47 -7.21 -1.35
N TYR A 157 -16.76 -6.11 -2.04
CA TYR A 157 -15.97 -4.89 -2.00
C TYR A 157 -15.98 -4.30 -0.60
N SER A 158 -14.87 -3.68 -0.19
CA SER A 158 -14.74 -3.06 1.12
C SER A 158 -13.92 -1.77 1.05
N GLN A 159 -14.23 -0.84 1.95
CA GLN A 159 -13.50 0.41 2.11
C GLN A 159 -13.26 0.68 3.59
N LEU A 160 -11.98 0.74 3.96
CA LEU A 160 -11.56 1.15 5.30
C LEU A 160 -11.58 2.67 5.42
N VAL A 161 -11.96 3.12 6.61
CA VAL A 161 -11.82 4.51 7.06
C VAL A 161 -11.20 4.53 8.44
N ALA A 162 -10.32 5.50 8.67
CA ALA A 162 -9.64 5.71 9.94
C ALA A 162 -9.86 7.15 10.39
N TRP A 163 -10.13 7.37 11.68
CA TRP A 163 -10.31 8.71 12.22
C TRP A 163 -9.94 8.78 13.70
N GLU A 164 -9.58 9.97 14.15
CA GLU A 164 -9.54 10.28 15.58
C GLU A 164 -10.89 10.85 15.99
N ALA A 165 -11.42 10.43 17.14
CA ALA A 165 -12.72 10.89 17.63
C ALA A 165 -12.52 11.81 18.84
N PRO A 166 -12.50 13.16 18.67
CA PRO A 166 -12.14 14.08 19.75
C PRO A 166 -13.04 13.96 20.98
N ARG A 167 -14.34 13.70 20.77
CA ARG A 167 -15.33 13.59 21.86
C ARG A 167 -15.37 12.21 22.51
N ALA A 168 -15.13 11.16 21.74
CA ALA A 168 -15.17 9.79 22.24
C ALA A 168 -13.81 9.30 22.75
N GLY A 169 -12.74 10.07 22.50
CA GLY A 169 -11.36 9.68 22.72
C GLY A 169 -10.88 8.58 21.78
N GLY A 170 -9.58 8.62 21.47
CA GLY A 170 -8.87 7.55 20.79
C GLY A 170 -9.01 7.51 19.27
N GLN A 171 -8.32 6.52 18.71
CA GLN A 171 -8.25 6.24 17.28
C GLN A 171 -9.25 5.16 16.92
N TRP A 172 -9.93 5.33 15.79
CA TRP A 172 -11.01 4.46 15.36
C TRP A 172 -10.80 3.99 13.93
N LEU A 173 -11.27 2.78 13.68
CA LEU A 173 -11.35 2.19 12.37
C LEU A 173 -12.80 1.84 12.06
N GLY A 174 -13.14 1.86 10.79
CA GLY A 174 -14.40 1.39 10.28
C GLY A 174 -14.23 0.79 8.90
N VAL A 175 -15.13 -0.12 8.55
CA VAL A 175 -15.19 -0.73 7.23
C VAL A 175 -16.61 -0.60 6.71
N PHE A 176 -16.74 -0.03 5.52
CA PHE A 176 -17.96 -0.06 4.72
C PHE A 176 -17.81 -1.16 3.67
N ALA A 177 -18.73 -2.11 3.60
CA ALA A 177 -18.57 -3.28 2.75
C ALA A 177 -19.89 -3.83 2.21
N GLU A 178 -19.78 -4.55 1.09
CA GLU A 178 -20.83 -5.44 0.59
C GLU A 178 -20.84 -6.72 1.43
N VAL A 179 -21.94 -7.00 2.13
CA VAL A 179 -22.11 -8.18 3.00
C VAL A 179 -23.50 -8.79 2.81
N ASP A 180 -23.57 -10.09 2.52
CA ASP A 180 -24.81 -10.86 2.32
C ASP A 180 -25.85 -10.18 1.40
N GLY A 181 -25.39 -9.46 0.37
CA GLY A 181 -26.24 -8.74 -0.59
C GLY A 181 -26.64 -7.32 -0.17
N TYR A 182 -26.12 -6.80 0.93
CA TYR A 182 -26.38 -5.45 1.45
C TYR A 182 -25.09 -4.65 1.60
N LEU A 183 -25.24 -3.34 1.87
CA LEU A 183 -24.14 -2.49 2.33
C LEU A 183 -24.17 -2.42 3.86
N GLY A 184 -23.05 -2.75 4.49
CA GLY A 184 -22.87 -2.73 5.93
C GLY A 184 -21.74 -1.80 6.36
N PHE A 185 -21.85 -1.26 7.58
CA PHE A 185 -20.77 -0.51 8.22
C PHE A 185 -20.49 -1.06 9.61
N ALA A 186 -19.24 -1.47 9.86
CA ALA A 186 -18.76 -1.84 11.19
C ALA A 186 -17.65 -0.88 11.62
N LYS A 187 -17.60 -0.56 12.91
CA LYS A 187 -16.53 0.26 13.50
C LYS A 187 -16.03 -0.29 14.83
N TRP A 188 -14.77 -0.07 15.12
CA TRP A 188 -14.13 -0.47 16.37
C TRP A 188 -13.03 0.53 16.74
N ARG A 189 -12.63 0.53 18.01
CA ARG A 189 -11.46 1.28 18.45
C ARG A 189 -10.20 0.57 17.96
N ALA A 190 -9.27 1.32 17.37
CA ALA A 190 -7.95 0.80 17.10
C ALA A 190 -7.25 0.54 18.44
N ALA A 191 -6.54 -0.58 18.56
CA ALA A 191 -5.72 -0.84 19.73
C ALA A 191 -4.65 0.25 19.85
N GLU A 192 -4.42 0.75 21.07
CA GLU A 192 -3.26 1.61 21.35
C GLU A 192 -2.00 0.76 21.25
N GLU A 193 -1.37 0.77 20.07
CA GLU A 193 -0.05 0.16 19.91
C GLU A 193 0.99 1.09 20.52
N ARG A 194 1.68 0.63 21.57
CA ARG A 194 2.81 1.37 22.14
C ARG A 194 3.88 1.46 21.07
N SER A 195 4.25 2.68 20.68
CA SER A 195 5.36 2.87 19.75
C SER A 195 6.63 2.29 20.37
N SER A 196 7.14 1.19 19.82
CA SER A 196 8.59 1.01 19.80
C SER A 196 9.20 2.19 19.02
N ALA A 197 10.45 2.55 19.34
CA ALA A 197 11.16 3.59 18.60
C ALA A 197 10.99 3.32 17.09
N PRO A 198 10.62 4.33 16.28
CA PRO A 198 10.36 4.11 14.88
C PRO A 198 11.60 3.45 14.28
N GLY A 199 11.38 2.26 13.72
CA GLY A 199 12.39 1.61 12.91
C GLY A 199 12.81 2.54 11.76
N PRO A 200 13.90 2.24 11.07
CA PRO A 200 14.48 3.09 10.03
C PRO A 200 13.53 3.45 8.86
N GLY A 201 12.33 2.88 8.80
CA GLY A 201 11.32 3.12 7.76
C GLY A 201 11.60 2.25 6.54
N VAL A 202 10.53 1.92 5.80
CA VAL A 202 10.58 1.03 4.63
C VAL A 202 11.60 1.51 3.60
N LEU A 203 11.66 2.82 3.32
CA LEU A 203 12.60 3.36 2.33
C LEU A 203 14.07 3.19 2.73
N ALA A 204 14.41 3.36 4.01
CA ALA A 204 15.77 3.14 4.47
C ALA A 204 16.16 1.65 4.46
N GLU A 205 15.21 0.75 4.70
CA GLU A 205 15.42 -0.69 4.58
C GLU A 205 15.66 -1.11 3.13
N VAL A 206 14.85 -0.63 2.20
CA VAL A 206 15.05 -0.86 0.76
C VAL A 206 16.40 -0.33 0.31
N ALA A 207 16.77 0.90 0.71
CA ALA A 207 18.06 1.49 0.36
C ALA A 207 19.24 0.68 0.90
N ARG A 208 19.16 0.16 2.14
CA ARG A 208 20.20 -0.73 2.70
C ARG A 208 20.29 -2.06 1.95
N GLY A 209 19.16 -2.66 1.58
CA GLY A 209 19.11 -3.90 0.80
C GLY A 209 19.78 -3.74 -0.57
N LEU A 210 19.49 -2.64 -1.28
CA LEU A 210 20.13 -2.30 -2.55
C LEU A 210 21.63 -2.04 -2.39
N GLY A 211 22.04 -1.33 -1.33
CA GLY A 211 23.45 -1.09 -1.01
C GLY A 211 24.24 -2.38 -0.78
N LEU A 212 23.68 -3.32 -0.02
CA LEU A 212 24.29 -4.63 0.23
C LEU A 212 24.38 -5.46 -1.05
N ALA A 213 23.33 -5.47 -1.88
CA ALA A 213 23.37 -6.17 -3.18
C ALA A 213 24.43 -5.59 -4.12
N ALA A 214 24.57 -4.26 -4.17
CA ALA A 214 25.60 -3.60 -4.96
C ALA A 214 27.03 -3.83 -4.43
N GLN A 215 27.19 -4.06 -3.12
CA GLN A 215 28.46 -4.47 -2.53
C GLN A 215 28.79 -5.92 -2.89
N LEU A 216 27.84 -6.85 -2.73
CA LEU A 216 28.02 -8.26 -3.08
C LEU A 216 28.30 -8.46 -4.57
N LEU A 217 27.73 -7.64 -5.46
CA LEU A 217 28.05 -7.67 -6.89
C LEU A 217 29.46 -7.15 -7.21
N ARG A 218 30.01 -6.24 -6.41
CA ARG A 218 31.40 -5.77 -6.53
C ARG A 218 32.42 -6.76 -5.97
N GLU A 219 32.02 -7.56 -4.99
CA GLU A 219 32.85 -8.58 -4.35
C GLU A 219 32.83 -9.94 -5.08
N ARG A 220 32.04 -10.09 -6.16
CA ARG A 220 32.14 -11.27 -7.03
C ARG A 220 33.49 -11.29 -7.74
N PRO A 221 34.32 -12.34 -7.57
CA PRO A 221 35.54 -12.49 -8.36
C PRO A 221 35.16 -12.50 -9.84
N SER A 222 35.86 -11.71 -10.65
CA SER A 222 35.74 -11.79 -12.10
C SER A 222 36.07 -13.21 -12.53
N ALA A 223 35.06 -13.97 -12.95
CA ALA A 223 35.30 -15.24 -13.61
C ALA A 223 35.99 -14.93 -14.95
N SER A 224 37.32 -15.01 -14.95
CA SER A 224 38.12 -15.05 -16.17
C SER A 224 37.79 -16.36 -16.88
N PHE A 225 36.91 -16.29 -17.87
CA PHE A 225 36.79 -17.33 -18.88
C PHE A 225 38.05 -17.27 -19.74
N ASN A 226 38.99 -18.17 -19.47
CA ASN A 226 40.03 -18.49 -20.45
C ASN A 226 39.44 -19.46 -21.47
N ALA A 227 39.68 -19.14 -22.74
CA ALA A 227 39.26 -19.85 -23.94
C ALA A 227 39.88 -21.26 -24.04
#